data_AF-A0A7J0G4X3-F1
#
_entry.id   AF-A0A7J0G4X3-F1
#
_cell.length_a   1.000
_cell.length_b   1.000
_cell.length_c   1.000
_cell.angle_alpha   90.00
_cell.angle_beta   90.00
_cell.angle_gamma   90.00
#
_symmetry.space_group_name_H-M   'P 1'
#
loop_
_entity.id
_entity.type
_entity.pdbx_description
1 polymer ?
#
loop_
_entity_poly.entity_id
_entity_poly.type
_entity_poly.pdbx_seq_one_letter_code
_entity_poly.pdbx_strand_id
1 'polypeptide(L)'
;MRLCNRLLPRPSTSSPVDNRAHAMVGHNQAPDLEGLHREMYGIAEQIRIMNKNNAYLIQHLIINNPPSPAAPIPPEKNGESLKDYIKHFNQAVLEVEDASDKVVFVAMMEGLHPGPLFDSLSRNIPKTQSALQSKVDKYIATEELAETKRRRRGRDNNKKNKSDSK
;
A
#
# COMPACT_ATOMS: atom_id res chain seq x y z
N MET A 1 73.67 43.10 40.93
CA MET A 1 73.80 44.57 40.96
C MET A 1 72.47 45.15 41.45
N ARG A 2 72.53 45.93 42.54
CA ARG A 2 71.39 46.64 43.17
C ARG A 2 71.04 47.91 42.38
N LEU A 3 69.83 48.44 42.60
CA LEU A 3 69.42 49.87 42.76
C LEU A 3 67.99 50.05 42.20
N CYS A 4 66.95 50.03 43.03
CA CYS A 4 66.39 51.13 43.84
C CYS A 4 65.65 52.22 43.02
N ASN A 5 64.34 52.28 43.28
CA ASN A 5 63.33 53.26 42.91
C ASN A 5 63.77 54.73 42.82
N ARG A 6 63.20 55.48 41.87
CA ARG A 6 62.84 56.89 42.05
C ARG A 6 61.41 57.17 41.56
N LEU A 7 60.70 57.84 42.44
CA LEU A 7 59.32 58.32 42.41
C LEU A 7 59.28 59.70 41.73
N LEU A 8 58.28 60.04 40.89
CA LEU A 8 57.18 61.03 41.12
C LEU A 8 56.78 61.65 39.74
N PRO A 9 55.67 62.42 39.59
CA PRO A 9 54.32 62.31 40.16
C PRO A 9 53.19 62.47 39.08
N ARG A 10 51.94 62.20 39.50
CA ARG A 10 50.68 62.43 38.75
C ARG A 10 50.39 63.93 38.50
N PRO A 11 49.45 64.23 37.58
CA PRO A 11 48.33 65.07 37.95
C PRO A 11 46.98 64.39 37.66
N SER A 12 46.17 64.27 38.71
CA SER A 12 44.74 64.00 38.62
C SER A 12 44.06 65.20 37.97
N THR A 13 43.25 64.97 36.94
CA THR A 13 42.15 65.87 36.59
C THR A 13 40.90 65.03 36.35
N SER A 14 39.88 65.34 37.15
CA SER A 14 38.45 65.40 36.80
C SER A 14 37.82 64.26 35.98
N SER A 15 36.92 63.53 36.63
CA SER A 15 35.89 62.63 36.07
C SER A 15 35.05 63.29 34.94
N PRO A 16 34.32 62.50 34.14
CA PRO A 16 32.94 62.21 34.50
C PRO A 16 32.52 60.74 34.34
N VAL A 17 31.50 60.39 35.12
CA VAL A 17 30.84 59.09 35.23
C VAL A 17 30.18 58.70 33.91
N ASP A 18 30.73 57.71 33.19
CA ASP A 18 30.03 57.05 32.10
C ASP A 18 29.31 55.80 32.63
N ASN A 19 28.09 56.02 33.12
CA ASN A 19 27.12 54.96 33.41
C ASN A 19 26.62 54.37 32.07
N ARG A 20 27.41 53.50 31.44
CA ARG A 20 26.95 52.75 30.27
C ARG A 20 26.18 51.53 30.73
N ALA A 21 24.86 51.67 30.81
CA ALA A 21 23.94 50.56 31.02
C ALA A 21 24.23 49.43 30.02
N HIS A 22 24.45 48.21 30.53
CA HIS A 22 24.52 47.00 29.72
C HIS A 22 23.15 46.76 29.08
N ALA A 23 23.01 47.08 27.81
CA ALA A 23 21.84 46.70 27.03
C ALA A 23 21.80 45.17 26.94
N MET A 24 20.80 44.56 27.57
CA MET A 24 20.41 43.17 27.31
C MET A 24 19.88 43.13 25.87
N VAL A 25 20.75 42.82 24.91
CA VAL A 25 20.35 42.45 23.56
C VAL A 25 19.58 41.14 23.70
N GLY A 26 18.26 41.21 23.72
CA GLY A 26 17.41 40.05 23.46
C GLY A 26 17.51 39.72 21.97
N HIS A 27 18.32 38.73 21.62
CA HIS A 27 18.38 38.21 20.26
C HIS A 27 17.13 37.34 20.04
N ASN A 28 15.99 38.00 19.84
CA ASN A 28 14.88 37.39 19.13
C ASN A 28 15.26 37.40 17.64
N GLN A 29 16.21 36.53 17.27
CA GLN A 29 16.64 36.36 15.90
C GLN A 29 15.49 35.69 15.14
N ALA A 30 14.87 36.41 14.21
CA ALA A 30 13.88 35.82 13.31
C ALA A 30 14.52 34.62 12.59
N PRO A 31 13.81 33.49 12.41
CA PRO A 31 14.37 32.35 11.70
C PRO A 31 14.83 32.79 10.31
N ASP A 32 16.05 32.37 9.94
CA ASP A 32 16.61 32.63 8.61
C ASP A 32 15.77 31.92 7.55
N LEU A 33 14.81 32.65 6.99
CA LEU A 33 13.83 32.17 6.03
C LEU A 33 14.51 31.69 4.73
N GLU A 34 15.66 32.26 4.39
CA GLU A 34 16.45 31.90 3.20
C GLU A 34 17.16 30.56 3.36
N GLY A 35 17.74 30.29 4.54
CA GLY A 35 18.29 28.99 4.88
C GLY A 35 17.22 27.89 4.85
N LEU A 36 16.06 28.18 5.42
CA LEU A 36 14.93 27.26 5.49
C LEU A 36 14.34 26.97 4.09
N HIS A 37 14.23 27.98 3.23
CA HIS A 37 13.81 27.81 1.84
C HIS A 37 14.80 26.92 1.06
N ARG A 38 16.10 27.15 1.23
CA ARG A 38 17.16 26.36 0.58
C ARG A 38 17.10 24.90 1.00
N GLU A 39 16.89 24.62 2.28
CA GLU A 39 16.73 23.26 2.80
C GLU A 39 15.47 22.59 2.26
N MET A 40 14.33 23.29 2.27
CA MET A 40 13.07 22.78 1.72
C MET A 40 13.22 22.42 0.24
N TYR A 41 13.89 23.26 -0.53
CA TYR A 41 14.17 22.99 -1.94
C TYR A 41 15.06 21.76 -2.12
N GLY A 42 16.11 21.60 -1.30
CA GLY A 42 16.97 20.42 -1.31
C GLY A 42 16.22 19.12 -1.01
N ILE A 43 15.32 19.13 -0.02
CA ILE A 43 14.49 17.98 0.35
C ILE A 43 13.50 17.64 -0.78
N ALA A 44 12.84 18.64 -1.35
CA ALA A 44 11.89 18.44 -2.45
C ALA A 44 12.57 17.84 -3.69
N GLU A 45 13.77 18.33 -4.03
CA GLU A 45 14.56 17.77 -5.14
C GLU A 45 15.00 16.34 -4.86
N GLN A 46 15.39 16.01 -3.63
CA GLN A 46 15.74 14.64 -3.26
C GLN A 46 14.53 13.69 -3.38
N ILE A 47 13.34 14.14 -2.96
CA ILE A 47 12.07 13.39 -3.14
C ILE A 47 11.78 13.21 -4.63
N ARG A 48 11.92 14.27 -5.43
CA ARG A 48 11.71 14.23 -6.89
C ARG A 48 12.64 13.21 -7.55
N ILE A 49 13.91 13.18 -7.15
CA ILE A 49 14.92 12.24 -7.66
C ILE A 49 14.57 10.81 -7.23
N MET A 50 14.22 10.60 -5.96
CA MET A 50 13.83 9.29 -5.43
C MET A 50 12.60 8.74 -6.16
N ASN A 51 11.59 9.57 -6.40
CA ASN A 51 10.40 9.19 -7.16
C ASN A 51 10.73 8.82 -8.61
N LYS A 52 11.62 9.56 -9.26
CA LYS A 52 12.11 9.20 -10.60
C LYS A 52 12.84 7.86 -10.59
N ASN A 53 13.72 7.62 -9.62
CA ASN A 53 14.44 6.36 -9.48
C ASN A 53 13.47 5.18 -9.26
N ASN A 54 12.42 5.38 -8.45
CA ASN A 54 11.38 4.37 -8.25
C ASN A 54 10.64 4.05 -9.56
N ALA A 55 10.32 5.06 -10.37
CA ALA A 55 9.69 4.85 -11.68
C ALA A 55 10.60 4.07 -12.63
N TYR A 56 11.90 4.40 -12.68
CA TYR A 56 12.87 3.65 -13.47
C TYR A 56 13.00 2.20 -13.00
N LEU A 57 12.99 1.96 -11.69
CA LEU A 57 13.06 0.61 -11.14
C LEU A 57 11.83 -0.21 -11.53
N ILE A 58 10.62 0.34 -11.40
CA ILE A 58 9.38 -0.33 -11.83
C ILE A 58 9.45 -0.66 -13.32
N GLN A 59 9.82 0.31 -14.15
CA GLN A 59 9.93 0.11 -15.60
C GLN A 59 10.96 -0.96 -15.94
N HIS A 60 12.11 -0.96 -15.28
CA HIS A 60 13.16 -1.97 -15.46
C HIS A 60 12.69 -3.35 -15.02
N LEU A 61 11.95 -3.46 -13.91
CA LEU A 61 11.40 -4.73 -13.44
C LEU A 61 10.38 -5.32 -14.42
N ILE A 62 9.50 -4.49 -14.99
CA ILE A 62 8.53 -4.90 -16.01
C ILE A 62 9.22 -5.39 -17.29
N ILE A 63 10.26 -4.68 -17.73
CA ILE A 63 10.99 -5.02 -18.96
C ILE A 63 11.80 -6.31 -18.79
N ASN A 64 12.47 -6.48 -17.66
CA ASN A 64 13.38 -7.61 -17.44
C ASN A 64 12.70 -8.83 -16.82
N ASN A 65 11.53 -8.64 -16.21
CA ASN A 65 10.66 -9.70 -15.71
C ASN A 65 9.27 -9.46 -16.31
N PRO A 66 9.07 -9.72 -17.60
CA PRO A 66 7.76 -9.58 -18.20
C PRO A 66 6.77 -10.45 -17.42
N PRO A 67 5.53 -9.98 -17.15
CA PRO A 67 4.50 -10.86 -16.65
C PRO A 67 4.42 -12.07 -17.59
N SER A 68 4.43 -13.28 -17.01
CA SER A 68 4.48 -14.52 -17.77
C SER A 68 3.45 -14.50 -18.91
N PRO A 69 3.82 -14.83 -20.15
CA PRO A 69 2.92 -14.82 -21.31
C PRO A 69 1.95 -16.01 -21.31
N ALA A 70 1.49 -16.43 -20.13
CA ALA A 70 0.26 -17.20 -20.03
C ALA A 70 -0.89 -16.26 -20.33
N ALA A 71 -1.82 -16.69 -21.18
CA ALA A 71 -3.06 -15.96 -21.43
C ALA A 71 -3.62 -15.39 -20.11
N PRO A 72 -4.10 -14.13 -20.07
CA PRO A 72 -4.69 -13.59 -18.86
C PRO A 72 -5.77 -14.58 -18.41
N ILE A 73 -5.56 -15.19 -17.24
CA ILE A 73 -6.49 -16.17 -16.71
C ILE A 73 -7.87 -15.51 -16.74
N PRO A 74 -8.85 -16.08 -17.46
CA PRO A 74 -10.08 -15.36 -17.74
C PRO A 74 -10.75 -15.00 -16.42
N PRO A 75 -11.11 -13.73 -16.19
CA PRO A 75 -11.85 -13.37 -15.00
C PRO A 75 -13.21 -14.06 -15.02
N GLU A 76 -13.77 -14.24 -13.84
CA GLU A 76 -15.14 -14.67 -13.63
C GLU A 76 -16.08 -13.75 -14.43
N LYS A 77 -16.99 -14.34 -15.21
CA LYS A 77 -17.98 -13.59 -15.97
C LYS A 77 -19.19 -13.31 -15.10
N ASN A 78 -19.83 -12.16 -15.31
CA ASN A 78 -21.05 -11.79 -14.59
C ASN A 78 -22.12 -12.90 -14.69
N GLY A 79 -22.47 -13.48 -13.54
CA GLY A 79 -23.50 -14.51 -13.43
C GLY A 79 -23.07 -15.91 -13.86
N GLU A 80 -21.78 -16.16 -14.10
CA GLU A 80 -21.29 -17.54 -14.22
C GLU A 80 -21.31 -18.25 -12.86
N SER A 81 -21.45 -19.58 -12.88
CA SER A 81 -21.35 -20.35 -11.64
C SER A 81 -19.89 -20.46 -11.22
N LEU A 82 -19.65 -20.52 -9.90
CA LEU A 82 -18.30 -20.70 -9.39
C LEU A 82 -17.64 -21.97 -9.94
N LYS A 83 -18.44 -23.01 -10.21
CA LYS A 83 -17.96 -24.25 -10.82
C LYS A 83 -17.46 -24.06 -12.25
N ASP A 84 -18.18 -23.29 -13.05
CA ASP A 84 -17.80 -23.00 -14.43
C ASP A 84 -16.54 -22.12 -14.46
N TYR A 85 -16.46 -21.14 -13.55
CA TYR A 85 -15.25 -20.33 -13.34
C TYR A 85 -14.02 -21.19 -13.12
N ILE A 86 -14.08 -22.03 -12.09
CA ILE A 86 -12.94 -22.86 -11.68
C ILE A 86 -12.53 -23.84 -12.77
N LYS A 87 -13.47 -24.31 -13.59
CA LYS A 87 -13.16 -25.19 -14.72
C LYS A 87 -12.27 -24.51 -15.76
N HIS A 88 -12.60 -23.28 -16.18
CA HIS A 88 -11.79 -22.57 -17.18
C HIS A 88 -10.53 -21.93 -16.58
N PHE A 89 -10.59 -21.52 -15.31
CA PHE A 89 -9.41 -21.15 -14.53
C PHE A 89 -8.37 -22.27 -14.50
N ASN A 90 -8.78 -23.49 -14.14
CA ASN A 90 -7.88 -24.65 -14.10
C ASN A 90 -7.32 -24.99 -15.49
N GLN A 91 -8.12 -24.84 -16.54
CA GLN A 91 -7.64 -25.02 -17.91
C GLN A 91 -6.53 -24.01 -18.26
N ALA A 92 -6.72 -22.74 -17.90
CA ALA A 92 -5.72 -21.71 -18.11
C ALA A 92 -4.44 -21.95 -17.28
N VAL A 93 -4.58 -22.42 -16.03
CA VAL A 93 -3.42 -22.77 -15.18
C VAL A 93 -2.61 -23.92 -15.77
N LEU A 94 -3.26 -24.92 -16.38
CA LEU A 94 -2.56 -26.04 -17.03
C LEU A 94 -1.77 -25.63 -18.29
N GLU A 95 -2.14 -24.53 -18.92
CA GLU A 95 -1.39 -23.96 -20.05
C GLU A 95 -0.12 -23.22 -19.59
N VAL A 96 0.01 -22.96 -18.28
CA VAL A 96 1.19 -22.31 -17.68
C VAL A 96 2.14 -23.37 -17.16
N GLU A 97 3.28 -23.54 -17.84
CA GLU A 97 4.36 -24.41 -17.36
C GLU A 97 4.93 -23.88 -16.03
N ASP A 98 5.12 -24.77 -15.05
CA ASP A 98 5.70 -24.49 -13.73
C ASP A 98 5.06 -23.35 -12.91
N ALA A 99 3.74 -23.17 -13.02
CA ALA A 99 3.03 -22.18 -12.21
C ALA A 99 3.17 -22.44 -10.70
N SER A 100 3.86 -21.52 -10.00
CA SER A 100 3.98 -21.62 -8.53
C SER A 100 2.64 -21.39 -7.82
N ASP A 101 2.46 -21.99 -6.64
CA ASP A 101 1.27 -21.81 -5.79
C ASP A 101 0.88 -20.34 -5.58
N LYS A 102 1.88 -19.45 -5.48
CA LYS A 102 1.66 -18.01 -5.30
C LYS A 102 1.07 -17.37 -6.55
N VAL A 103 1.57 -17.75 -7.73
CA VAL A 103 1.08 -17.23 -9.02
C VAL A 103 -0.36 -17.68 -9.24
N VAL A 104 -0.66 -18.96 -9.00
CA VAL A 104 -2.02 -19.50 -9.07
C VAL A 104 -2.96 -18.76 -8.12
N PHE A 105 -2.53 -18.52 -6.87
CA PHE A 105 -3.34 -17.80 -5.89
C PHE A 105 -3.63 -16.34 -6.32
N VAL A 106 -2.59 -15.59 -6.73
CA VAL A 106 -2.74 -14.19 -7.15
C VAL A 106 -3.68 -14.09 -8.35
N ALA A 107 -3.46 -14.93 -9.36
CA ALA A 107 -4.31 -14.91 -10.55
C ALA A 107 -5.76 -15.29 -10.24
N MET A 108 -5.99 -16.21 -9.28
CA MET A 108 -7.35 -16.53 -8.85
C MET A 108 -8.02 -15.37 -8.10
N MET A 109 -7.26 -14.63 -7.29
CA MET A 109 -7.76 -13.43 -6.60
C MET A 109 -8.09 -12.29 -7.57
N GLU A 110 -7.31 -12.14 -8.64
CA GLU A 110 -7.56 -11.15 -9.69
C GLU A 110 -8.76 -11.53 -10.58
N GLY A 111 -8.97 -12.83 -10.82
CA GLY A 111 -10.07 -13.32 -11.64
C GLY A 111 -11.41 -13.42 -10.91
N LEU A 112 -11.43 -13.56 -9.58
CA LEU A 112 -12.66 -13.73 -8.81
C LEU A 112 -13.43 -12.42 -8.62
N HIS A 113 -14.75 -12.49 -8.71
CA HIS A 113 -15.59 -11.39 -8.25
C HIS A 113 -15.57 -11.24 -6.72
N PRO A 114 -15.75 -10.02 -6.20
CA PRO A 114 -15.97 -9.82 -4.77
C PRO A 114 -17.16 -10.64 -4.27
N GLY A 115 -16.92 -11.48 -3.25
CA GLY A 115 -17.92 -12.42 -2.78
C GLY A 115 -17.39 -13.37 -1.70
N PRO A 116 -18.19 -14.37 -1.29
CA PRO A 116 -17.86 -15.23 -0.15
C PRO A 116 -16.53 -15.97 -0.26
N LEU A 117 -16.20 -16.46 -1.47
CA LEU A 117 -14.92 -17.12 -1.72
C LEU A 117 -13.75 -16.12 -1.66
N PHE A 118 -13.85 -14.99 -2.37
CA PHE A 118 -12.85 -13.91 -2.36
C PHE A 118 -12.54 -13.44 -0.93
N ASP A 119 -13.58 -13.17 -0.16
CA ASP A 119 -13.50 -12.78 1.25
C ASP A 119 -12.83 -13.84 2.14
N SER A 120 -13.08 -15.12 1.85
CA SER A 120 -12.50 -16.23 2.59
C SER A 120 -11.03 -16.48 2.26
N LEU A 121 -10.60 -16.07 1.08
CA LEU A 121 -9.22 -16.18 0.60
C LEU A 121 -8.39 -15.00 1.05
N SER A 122 -8.96 -13.78 1.02
CA SER A 122 -8.30 -12.57 1.51
C SER A 122 -7.97 -12.65 3.01
N ARG A 123 -8.88 -13.21 3.82
CA ARG A 123 -8.65 -13.39 5.27
C ARG A 123 -7.70 -14.53 5.63
N ASN A 124 -7.58 -15.54 4.77
CA ASN A 124 -6.77 -16.72 5.04
C ASN A 124 -6.10 -17.18 3.76
N ILE A 125 -4.91 -16.63 3.52
CA ILE A 125 -4.10 -16.92 2.34
C ILE A 125 -3.67 -18.40 2.41
N PRO A 126 -4.14 -19.26 1.49
CA PRO A 126 -3.69 -20.64 1.40
C PRO A 126 -2.21 -20.68 1.01
N LYS A 127 -1.46 -21.56 1.67
CA LYS A 127 -0.02 -21.73 1.43
C LYS A 127 0.30 -22.73 0.31
N THR A 128 -0.68 -23.56 -0.07
CA THR A 128 -0.54 -24.62 -1.06
C THR A 128 -1.75 -24.65 -1.98
N GLN A 129 -1.57 -25.10 -3.22
CA GLN A 129 -2.67 -25.28 -4.17
C GLN A 129 -3.76 -26.24 -3.63
N SER A 130 -3.39 -27.28 -2.88
CA SER A 130 -4.35 -28.20 -2.26
C SER A 130 -5.26 -27.50 -1.22
N ALA A 131 -4.70 -26.63 -0.39
CA ALA A 131 -5.48 -25.85 0.58
C ALA A 131 -6.41 -24.85 -0.12
N LEU A 132 -5.95 -24.30 -1.26
CA LEU A 132 -6.76 -23.44 -2.12
C LEU A 132 -7.94 -24.21 -2.71
N GLN A 133 -7.68 -25.36 -3.34
CA GLN A 133 -8.70 -26.22 -3.95
C GLN A 133 -9.75 -26.67 -2.93
N SER A 134 -9.32 -27.06 -1.73
CA SER A 134 -10.25 -27.46 -0.65
C SER A 134 -11.27 -26.37 -0.28
N LYS A 135 -10.84 -25.09 -0.32
CA LYS A 135 -11.77 -23.97 -0.10
C LYS A 135 -12.71 -23.81 -1.28
N VAL A 136 -12.18 -23.83 -2.49
CA VAL A 136 -12.96 -23.71 -3.72
C VAL A 136 -14.08 -24.74 -3.74
N ASP A 137 -13.77 -26.02 -3.52
CA ASP A 137 -14.74 -27.11 -3.52
C ASP A 137 -15.85 -26.91 -2.47
N LYS A 138 -15.49 -26.43 -1.28
CA LYS A 138 -16.44 -26.09 -0.22
C LYS A 138 -17.42 -25.00 -0.67
N TYR A 139 -16.93 -23.96 -1.35
CA TYR A 139 -17.80 -22.86 -1.81
C TYR A 139 -18.66 -23.28 -3.00
N ILE A 140 -18.15 -24.10 -3.93
CA ILE A 140 -18.95 -24.71 -5.00
C ILE A 140 -20.12 -25.51 -4.40
N ALA A 141 -19.84 -26.40 -3.44
CA ALA A 141 -20.89 -27.18 -2.79
C ALA A 141 -21.91 -26.30 -2.05
N THR A 142 -21.46 -25.19 -1.46
CA THR A 142 -22.33 -24.22 -0.77
C THR A 142 -23.24 -23.49 -1.76
N GLU A 143 -22.71 -23.07 -2.91
CA GLU A 143 -23.47 -22.42 -3.99
C GLU A 143 -24.50 -23.38 -4.61
N GLU A 144 -24.09 -24.60 -4.97
CA GLU A 144 -25.00 -25.61 -5.55
C GLU A 144 -26.14 -25.97 -4.58
N LEU A 145 -25.85 -26.04 -3.27
CA LEU A 145 -26.87 -26.26 -2.24
C LEU A 145 -27.84 -25.08 -2.13
N ALA A 146 -27.35 -23.84 -2.20
CA ALA A 146 -28.17 -22.65 -2.17
C ALA A 146 -29.10 -22.57 -3.39
N GLU A 147 -28.58 -22.85 -4.58
CA GLU A 147 -29.34 -22.88 -5.83
C GLU A 147 -30.42 -23.97 -5.81
N THR A 148 -30.08 -25.16 -5.33
CA THR A 148 -31.06 -26.25 -5.17
C THR A 148 -32.21 -25.86 -4.24
N LYS A 149 -31.91 -25.16 -3.12
CA LYS A 149 -32.94 -24.65 -2.19
C LYS A 149 -33.81 -23.58 -2.84
N ARG A 150 -33.24 -22.65 -3.62
CA ARG A 150 -33.98 -21.63 -4.37
C ARG A 150 -34.94 -22.27 -5.37
N ARG A 151 -34.48 -23.25 -6.14
CA ARG A 151 -35.31 -23.99 -7.12
C ARG A 151 -36.48 -24.73 -6.48
N ARG A 152 -36.29 -25.31 -5.28
CA ARG A 152 -37.39 -25.96 -4.53
C ARG A 152 -38.44 -24.94 -4.10
N ARG A 153 -38.03 -23.82 -3.49
CA ARG A 153 -38.96 -22.75 -3.05
C ARG A 153 -39.73 -22.11 -4.21
N GLY A 154 -39.09 -21.91 -5.37
CA GLY A 154 -39.74 -21.36 -6.55
C GLY A 154 -40.85 -22.27 -7.12
N ARG A 155 -40.71 -23.59 -7.00
CA ARG A 155 -41.73 -24.56 -7.44
C ARG A 155 -42.96 -24.58 -6.53
N ASP A 156 -42.77 -24.42 -5.22
CA ASP A 156 -43.87 -24.43 -4.25
C ASP A 156 -44.77 -23.19 -4.40
N ASN A 157 -44.17 -22.02 -4.66
CA ASN A 157 -44.93 -20.79 -4.90
C ASN A 157 -45.77 -20.85 -6.18
N ASN A 158 -45.27 -21.49 -7.25
CA ASN A 158 -46.02 -21.62 -8.50
C ASN A 158 -47.19 -22.60 -8.39
N LYS A 159 -47.16 -23.52 -7.42
CA LYS A 159 -48.24 -24.49 -7.18
C LYS A 159 -49.41 -23.87 -6.41
N LYS A 160 -49.13 -22.90 -5.52
CA LYS A 160 -50.14 -22.19 -4.73
C LYS A 160 -50.94 -21.17 -5.55
N ASN A 161 -50.31 -20.52 -6.54
CA ASN A 161 -50.99 -19.56 -7.41
C ASN A 161 -51.91 -20.20 -8.48
N LYS A 162 -51.80 -21.51 -8.71
CA LYS A 162 -52.66 -22.25 -9.65
C LYS A 162 -53.90 -22.86 -9.00
N SER A 163 -53.96 -22.95 -7.67
CA SER A 163 -55.11 -23.48 -6.94
C SER A 163 -56.17 -22.43 -6.60
N ASP A 164 -55.86 -21.14 -6.72
CA ASP A 164 -56.78 -20.04 -6.37
C ASP A 164 -57.49 -19.41 -7.59
N SER A 165 -57.42 -20.04 -8.77
CA SER A 165 -58.02 -19.53 -10.01
C SER A 165 -59.02 -20.51 -10.63
N LYS A 166 -59.79 -21.21 -9.80
CA LYS A 166 -60.85 -22.13 -10.24
C LYS A 166 -62.19 -21.77 -9.66
#